data_AF-A0A942B6U9-F1
#
_entry.id   AF-A0A942B6U9-F1
#
_cell.length_a   1.000
_cell.length_b   1.000
_cell.length_c   1.000
_cell.angle_alpha   90.00
_cell.angle_beta   90.00
_cell.angle_gamma   90.00
#
_symmetry.space_group_name_H-M   'P 1'
#
loop_
_entity.id
_entity.type
_entity.pdbx_description
1 polymer ?
#
loop_
_entity_poly.entity_id
_entity_poly.type
_entity_poly.pdbx_seq_one_letter_code
_entity_poly.pdbx_strand_id
1 'polypeptide(L)'
;MSPTELTENGPLYSYDHDHPEVKNVNEVHDSKMTVGQKVADRVASLVGSWPFIITQSVVLFFWIVANVYFAIHPGALKAFDPYPFILLNLALSFQAAYTGPIVMMSQNRQSEKDRLVAQSDYQCNQTAETEIRLLMDHLMHQDKIMDYMIEKIDKLEARLSEAKSGQP
;
A
#
# COMPACT_ATOMS: atom_id res chain seq x y z
N MET A 1 -42.83 25.33 -8.24
CA MET A 1 -41.43 25.01 -8.60
C MET A 1 -41.38 24.76 -10.09
N SER A 2 -40.58 25.54 -10.81
CA SER A 2 -40.40 25.47 -12.26
C SER A 2 -39.51 24.26 -12.64
N PRO A 3 -39.69 23.61 -13.82
CA PRO A 3 -38.79 22.55 -14.30
C PRO A 3 -37.30 22.93 -14.31
N THR A 4 -37.00 24.21 -14.50
CA THR A 4 -35.62 24.74 -14.50
C THR A 4 -35.02 24.74 -13.09
N GLU A 5 -35.79 25.07 -12.06
CA GLU A 5 -35.35 25.07 -10.65
C GLU A 5 -35.03 23.65 -10.13
N LEU A 6 -35.63 22.61 -10.72
CA LEU A 6 -35.39 21.21 -10.33
C LEU A 6 -34.07 20.65 -10.86
N THR A 7 -33.58 21.18 -11.99
CA THR A 7 -32.32 20.74 -12.63
C THR A 7 -31.11 21.57 -12.14
N GLU A 8 -31.32 22.85 -11.86
CA GLU A 8 -30.28 23.79 -11.41
C GLU A 8 -29.92 23.62 -9.91
N ASN A 9 -30.78 23.00 -9.10
CA ASN A 9 -30.55 22.76 -7.67
C ASN A 9 -30.25 21.27 -7.35
N GLY A 10 -29.84 20.48 -8.34
CA GLY A 10 -29.49 19.08 -8.12
C GLY A 10 -28.19 18.96 -7.31
N PRO A 11 -28.03 17.94 -6.45
CA PRO A 11 -26.85 17.80 -5.58
C PRO A 11 -25.52 17.61 -6.34
N LEU A 12 -25.54 17.30 -7.65
CA LEU A 12 -24.35 17.28 -8.52
C LEU A 12 -24.05 18.61 -9.21
N TYR A 13 -25.00 19.54 -9.28
CA TYR A 13 -24.85 20.75 -10.10
C TYR A 13 -23.70 21.67 -9.62
N SER A 14 -23.42 21.65 -8.32
CA SER A 14 -22.34 22.41 -7.69
C SER A 14 -21.16 21.56 -7.22
N TYR A 15 -21.14 20.26 -7.57
CA TYR A 15 -20.04 19.40 -7.13
C TYR A 15 -18.85 19.54 -8.08
N ASP A 16 -17.76 20.10 -7.56
CA ASP A 16 -16.48 20.14 -8.25
C ASP A 16 -15.63 18.95 -7.80
N HIS A 17 -15.09 18.20 -8.77
CA HIS A 17 -14.19 17.09 -8.47
C HIS A 17 -12.81 17.66 -8.12
N ASP A 18 -12.67 18.15 -6.89
CA ASP A 18 -11.39 18.57 -6.33
C ASP A 18 -10.78 17.43 -5.51
N HIS A 19 -9.81 16.75 -6.10
CA HIS A 19 -8.92 15.87 -5.35
C HIS A 19 -7.47 16.35 -5.50
N PRO A 20 -6.65 16.22 -4.45
CA PRO A 20 -5.23 16.50 -4.56
C PRO A 20 -4.60 15.60 -5.65
N GLU A 21 -3.57 16.12 -6.33
CA GLU A 21 -2.84 15.40 -7.37
C GLU A 21 -2.44 13.99 -6.88
N VAL A 22 -2.71 12.97 -7.70
CA VAL A 22 -2.39 11.57 -7.38
C VAL A 22 -0.86 11.42 -7.36
N LYS A 23 -0.26 11.58 -6.18
CA LYS A 23 1.17 11.40 -5.97
C LYS A 23 1.43 9.99 -5.51
N ASN A 24 2.38 9.32 -6.17
CA ASN A 24 2.82 8.01 -5.75
C ASN A 24 3.52 8.12 -4.39
N VAL A 25 2.87 7.61 -3.34
CA VAL A 25 3.38 7.63 -1.97
C VAL A 25 4.77 6.99 -1.86
N ASN A 26 5.06 6.00 -2.71
CA ASN A 26 6.37 5.34 -2.76
C ASN A 26 7.47 6.28 -3.25
N GLU A 27 7.21 7.10 -4.28
CA GLU A 27 8.20 8.01 -4.85
C GLU A 27 8.54 9.14 -3.89
N VAL A 28 7.53 9.66 -3.18
CA VAL A 28 7.73 10.71 -2.17
C VAL A 28 8.56 10.17 -1.00
N HIS A 29 8.34 8.91 -0.59
CA HIS A 29 9.14 8.27 0.45
C HIS A 29 10.58 8.01 0.00
N ASP A 30 10.77 7.44 -1.20
CA ASP A 30 12.09 7.11 -1.74
C ASP A 30 12.95 8.35 -2.01
N SER A 31 12.33 9.49 -2.36
CA SER A 31 13.03 10.76 -2.59
C SER A 31 13.70 11.32 -1.32
N LYS A 32 13.24 10.93 -0.13
CA LYS A 32 13.77 11.38 1.17
C LYS A 32 14.82 10.44 1.76
N MET A 33 15.11 9.31 1.10
CA MET A 33 16.05 8.32 1.63
C MET A 33 17.50 8.76 1.49
N THR A 34 18.22 8.73 2.61
CA THR A 34 19.67 8.93 2.66
C THR A 34 20.43 7.74 2.05
N VAL A 35 21.68 7.97 1.62
CA VAL A 35 22.54 6.91 1.07
C VAL A 35 22.77 5.78 2.08
N GLY A 36 22.94 6.12 3.36
CA GLY A 36 23.12 5.13 4.43
C GLY A 36 21.90 4.24 4.62
N GLN A 37 20.69 4.79 4.50
CA GLN A 37 19.46 4.01 4.51
C GLN A 37 19.43 3.05 3.31
N LYS A 38 19.64 3.54 2.08
CA LYS A 38 19.65 2.67 0.87
C LYS A 38 20.62 1.48 0.98
N VAL A 39 21.79 1.69 1.58
CA VAL A 39 22.75 0.60 1.85
C VAL A 39 22.24 -0.37 2.91
N ALA A 40 21.67 0.13 4.01
CA ALA A 40 21.10 -0.71 5.06
C ALA A 40 19.92 -1.57 4.54
N ASP A 41 19.02 -1.02 3.72
CA ASP A 41 17.95 -1.76 3.04
C ASP A 41 18.53 -2.90 2.21
N ARG A 42 19.59 -2.61 1.44
CA ARG A 42 20.21 -3.61 0.59
C ARG A 42 20.83 -4.72 1.42
N VAL A 43 21.57 -4.39 2.48
CA VAL A 43 22.16 -5.38 3.39
C VAL A 43 21.09 -6.21 4.08
N ALA A 44 20.01 -5.58 4.58
CA ALA A 44 18.90 -6.29 5.22
C ALA A 44 18.21 -7.26 4.24
N SER A 45 17.98 -6.84 3.00
CA SER A 45 17.38 -7.68 1.96
C SER A 45 18.26 -8.89 1.58
N LEU A 46 19.58 -8.73 1.65
CA LEU A 46 20.53 -9.82 1.40
C LEU A 46 20.56 -10.81 2.57
N VAL A 47 20.66 -10.32 3.80
CA VAL A 47 20.71 -11.15 5.02
C VAL A 47 19.42 -11.93 5.23
N GLY A 48 18.27 -11.37 4.84
CA GLY A 48 16.96 -12.03 4.90
C GLY A 48 16.66 -13.02 3.76
N SER A 49 17.60 -13.27 2.84
CA SER A 49 17.36 -14.08 1.64
C SER A 49 17.74 -15.56 1.84
N TRP A 50 16.95 -16.46 1.24
CA TRP A 50 17.25 -17.91 1.22
C TRP A 50 18.62 -18.26 0.63
N PRO A 51 19.06 -17.66 -0.49
CA PRO A 51 20.40 -17.92 -1.03
C PRO A 51 21.53 -17.54 -0.07
N PHE A 52 21.38 -16.44 0.68
CA PHE A 52 22.39 -16.03 1.67
C PHE A 52 22.57 -17.07 2.77
N ILE A 53 21.48 -17.61 3.30
CA ILE A 53 21.53 -18.67 4.33
C ILE A 53 22.28 -19.89 3.79
N ILE A 54 21.98 -20.33 2.58
CA ILE A 54 22.62 -21.49 1.95
C ILE A 54 24.12 -21.24 1.75
N THR A 55 24.50 -20.09 1.18
CA THR A 55 25.92 -19.73 0.98
C THR A 55 26.66 -19.67 2.31
N GLN A 56 26.08 -19.04 3.34
CA GLN A 56 26.67 -18.96 4.68
C GLN A 56 26.87 -20.35 5.29
N SER A 57 25.89 -21.25 5.20
CA SER A 57 25.99 -22.62 5.70
C SER A 57 27.09 -23.42 5.00
N VAL A 58 27.22 -23.27 3.69
CA VAL A 58 28.28 -23.92 2.89
C VAL A 58 29.67 -23.42 3.30
N VAL A 59 29.85 -22.11 3.45
CA VAL A 59 31.11 -21.51 3.91
C VAL A 59 31.49 -22.02 5.30
N LEU A 60 30.55 -22.05 6.24
CA LEU A 60 30.79 -22.58 7.59
C LEU A 60 31.15 -24.06 7.55
N PHE A 61 30.45 -24.86 6.75
CA PHE A 61 30.74 -26.28 6.59
C PHE A 61 32.17 -26.50 6.07
N PHE A 62 32.58 -25.81 5.00
CA PHE A 62 33.94 -25.92 4.47
C PHE A 62 35.00 -25.44 5.47
N TRP A 63 34.73 -24.38 6.23
CA TRP A 63 35.64 -23.88 7.26
C TRP A 63 35.90 -24.92 8.36
N ILE A 64 34.83 -25.56 8.85
CA ILE A 64 34.92 -26.59 9.87
C ILE A 64 35.70 -27.80 9.32
N VAL A 65 35.36 -28.28 8.12
CA VAL A 65 36.03 -29.42 7.48
C VAL A 65 37.53 -29.15 7.29
N ALA A 66 37.90 -27.96 6.79
CA ALA A 66 39.29 -27.58 6.60
C ALA A 66 40.07 -27.55 7.93
N ASN A 67 39.51 -26.92 8.98
CA ASN A 67 40.19 -26.82 10.27
C ASN A 67 40.33 -28.18 10.99
N VAL A 68 39.32 -29.05 10.90
CA VAL A 68 39.40 -30.42 11.42
C VAL A 68 40.45 -31.25 10.68
N TYR A 69 40.52 -31.13 9.35
CA TYR A 69 41.52 -31.82 8.53
C TYR A 69 42.96 -31.41 8.92
N PHE A 70 43.22 -30.11 9.09
CA PHE A 70 44.52 -29.60 9.54
C PHE A 70 44.84 -29.96 10.99
N ALA A 71 43.83 -30.12 11.85
CA ALA A 71 44.03 -30.57 13.23
C ALA A 71 44.47 -32.05 13.32
N ILE A 72 43.96 -32.91 12.43
CA ILE A 72 44.30 -34.35 12.39
C ILE A 72 45.61 -34.64 11.65
N HIS A 73 46.02 -33.79 10.70
CA HIS A 73 47.26 -33.95 9.92
C HIS A 73 48.29 -32.85 10.24
N PRO A 74 48.97 -32.91 11.39
CA PRO A 74 49.85 -31.84 11.89
C PRO A 74 51.15 -31.61 11.07
N GLY A 75 51.40 -32.38 10.01
CA GLY A 75 52.60 -32.28 9.18
C GLY A 75 52.55 -31.24 8.06
N ALA A 76 51.37 -30.68 7.73
CA ALA A 76 51.21 -29.84 6.54
C ALA A 76 51.14 -28.33 6.83
N LEU A 77 50.52 -27.90 7.94
CA LEU A 77 50.41 -26.51 8.46
C LEU A 77 49.70 -26.59 9.82
N LYS A 78 50.02 -25.72 10.79
CA LYS A 78 49.34 -25.67 12.09
C LYS A 78 47.87 -25.30 11.89
N ALA A 79 46.94 -26.00 12.57
CA ALA A 79 45.51 -25.67 12.51
C ALA A 79 45.27 -24.19 12.84
N PHE A 80 44.59 -23.49 11.93
CA PHE A 80 44.36 -22.04 11.99
C PHE A 80 43.34 -21.68 13.08
N ASP A 81 42.29 -22.48 13.25
CA ASP A 81 41.27 -22.36 14.30
C ASP A 81 41.00 -23.74 14.94
N PRO A 82 41.82 -24.18 15.91
CA PRO A 82 41.63 -25.46 16.61
C PRO A 82 40.33 -25.47 17.43
N TYR A 83 39.78 -26.67 17.68
CA TYR A 83 38.65 -26.84 18.60
C TYR A 83 38.96 -26.17 19.95
N PRO A 84 38.11 -25.24 20.46
CA PRO A 84 36.68 -25.04 20.21
C PRO A 84 36.28 -23.94 19.18
N PHE A 85 37.10 -23.63 18.17
CA PHE A 85 36.83 -22.66 17.09
C PHE A 85 36.56 -21.22 17.59
N ILE A 86 37.57 -20.60 18.23
CA ILE A 86 37.41 -19.26 18.84
C ILE A 86 37.18 -18.17 17.79
N LEU A 87 37.83 -18.26 16.63
CA LEU A 87 37.73 -17.25 15.58
C LEU A 87 36.36 -17.29 14.91
N LEU A 88 35.86 -18.49 14.63
CA LEU A 88 34.51 -18.67 14.06
C LEU A 88 33.44 -18.17 15.03
N ASN A 89 33.56 -18.48 16.32
CA ASN A 89 32.63 -17.97 17.34
C ASN A 89 32.64 -16.45 17.40
N LEU A 90 33.81 -15.82 17.42
CA LEU A 90 33.93 -14.36 17.43
C LEU A 90 33.28 -13.73 16.19
N ALA A 91 33.54 -14.29 15.00
CA ALA A 91 32.98 -13.81 13.74
C ALA A 91 31.44 -13.91 13.73
N LEU A 92 30.88 -15.04 14.16
CA LEU A 92 29.42 -15.22 14.24
C LEU A 92 28.77 -14.31 15.28
N SER A 93 29.39 -14.10 16.45
CA SER A 93 28.89 -13.16 17.45
C SER A 93 28.86 -11.73 16.92
N PHE A 94 29.92 -11.29 16.23
CA PHE A 94 29.95 -9.99 15.57
C PHE A 94 28.88 -9.88 14.50
N GLN A 95 28.76 -10.88 13.62
CA GLN A 95 27.73 -10.91 12.57
C GLN A 95 26.32 -10.78 13.16
N ALA A 96 26.00 -11.53 14.21
CA ALA A 96 24.70 -11.48 14.87
C ALA A 96 24.43 -10.11 15.52
N ALA A 97 25.44 -9.52 16.16
CA ALA A 97 25.33 -8.21 16.82
C ALA A 97 24.94 -7.08 15.86
N TYR A 98 25.46 -7.09 14.62
CA TYR A 98 25.09 -6.10 13.59
C TYR A 98 23.80 -6.44 12.84
N THR A 99 23.50 -7.74 12.69
CA THR A 99 22.32 -8.20 11.94
C THR A 99 21.02 -7.71 12.60
N GLY A 100 20.88 -7.86 13.92
CA GLY A 100 19.66 -7.48 14.64
C GLY A 100 19.23 -6.02 14.42
N PRO A 101 20.10 -5.03 14.70
CA PRO A 101 19.80 -3.62 14.48
C PRO A 101 19.53 -3.27 13.01
N ILE A 102 20.30 -3.83 12.06
CA ILE A 102 20.10 -3.56 10.63
C ILE A 102 18.72 -4.07 10.18
N VAL A 103 18.35 -5.28 10.60
CA VAL A 103 17.03 -5.86 10.31
C VAL A 103 15.93 -5.02 10.96
N MET A 104 16.08 -4.61 12.23
CA MET A 104 15.10 -3.78 12.93
C MET A 104 14.94 -2.41 12.27
N MET A 105 16.04 -1.77 11.87
CA MET A 105 15.99 -0.51 11.10
C MET A 105 15.26 -0.71 9.77
N SER A 106 15.45 -1.86 9.11
CA SER A 106 14.76 -2.15 7.88
C SER A 106 13.28 -2.42 8.05
N GLN A 107 12.90 -3.08 9.15
CA GLN A 107 11.51 -3.33 9.52
C GLN A 107 10.79 -2.04 9.89
N ASN A 108 11.40 -1.18 10.72
CA ASN A 108 10.86 0.15 11.02
C ASN A 108 10.68 0.95 9.72
N ARG A 109 11.67 0.84 8.82
CA ARG A 109 11.70 1.33 7.44
C ARG A 109 10.41 1.01 6.68
N GLN A 110 10.17 -0.28 6.54
CA GLN A 110 9.03 -0.85 5.82
C GLN A 110 7.70 -0.49 6.49
N SER A 111 7.63 -0.55 7.82
CA SER A 111 6.42 -0.21 8.58
C SER A 111 6.00 1.25 8.40
N GLU A 112 6.97 2.18 8.34
CA GLU A 112 6.67 3.58 8.04
C GLU A 112 6.08 3.75 6.64
N LYS A 113 6.65 3.06 5.64
CA LYS A 113 6.13 3.04 4.27
C LYS A 113 4.72 2.47 4.21
N ASP A 114 4.49 1.32 4.85
CA ASP A 114 3.18 0.66 4.88
C ASP A 114 2.13 1.55 5.57
N ARG A 115 2.51 2.28 6.62
CA ARG A 115 1.64 3.26 7.29
C ARG A 115 1.25 4.42 6.37
N LEU A 116 2.18 4.95 5.58
CA LEU A 116 1.89 6.03 4.63
C LEU A 116 0.95 5.56 3.52
N VAL A 117 1.17 4.36 3.00
CA VAL A 117 0.27 3.74 2.01
C VAL A 117 -1.13 3.57 2.60
N ALA A 118 -1.23 3.01 3.80
CA ALA A 118 -2.52 2.83 4.48
C ALA A 118 -3.25 4.16 4.72
N GLN A 119 -2.52 5.23 5.05
CA GLN A 119 -3.11 6.56 5.23
C GLN A 119 -3.65 7.13 3.90
N SER A 120 -2.91 6.94 2.80
CA SER A 120 -3.34 7.35 1.46
C SER A 120 -4.59 6.57 1.02
N ASP A 121 -4.59 5.26 1.20
CA ASP A 121 -5.73 4.40 0.88
C ASP A 121 -6.97 4.80 1.70
N TYR A 122 -6.78 5.13 2.98
CA TYR A 122 -7.84 5.63 3.84
C TYR A 122 -8.45 6.96 3.34
N GLN A 123 -7.63 7.89 2.86
CA GLN A 123 -8.12 9.15 2.28
C GLN A 123 -8.87 8.93 0.97
N CYS A 124 -8.35 8.06 0.10
CA CYS A 124 -9.02 7.66 -1.13
C CYS A 124 -10.40 7.06 -0.83
N ASN A 125 -10.47 6.13 0.12
CA ASN A 125 -11.73 5.50 0.52
C ASN A 125 -12.76 6.49 1.06
N GLN A 126 -12.36 7.45 1.90
CA GLN A 126 -13.29 8.49 2.39
C GLN A 126 -13.81 9.39 1.26
N THR A 127 -12.95 9.70 0.29
CA THR A 127 -13.33 10.51 -0.88
C THR A 127 -14.33 9.72 -1.73
N ALA A 128 -14.04 8.45 -2.02
CA ALA A 128 -14.94 7.56 -2.76
C ALA A 128 -16.28 7.37 -2.02
N GLU A 129 -16.27 7.21 -0.70
CA GLU A 129 -17.49 7.13 0.11
C GLU A 129 -18.35 8.40 -0.03
N THR A 130 -17.71 9.57 -0.04
CA THR A 130 -18.38 10.87 -0.22
C THR A 130 -18.97 11.00 -1.62
N GLU A 131 -18.21 10.65 -2.66
CA GLU A 131 -18.68 10.64 -4.05
C GLU A 131 -19.86 9.68 -4.24
N ILE A 132 -19.81 8.48 -3.67
CA ILE A 132 -20.91 7.51 -3.73
C ILE A 132 -22.16 8.05 -3.03
N ARG A 133 -22.02 8.68 -1.87
CA ARG A 133 -23.16 9.33 -1.18
C ARG A 133 -23.79 10.41 -2.05
N LEU A 134 -22.97 11.25 -2.66
CA LEU A 134 -23.42 12.32 -3.54
C LEU A 134 -24.16 11.78 -4.77
N LEU A 135 -23.65 10.70 -5.38
CA LEU A 135 -24.34 9.99 -6.46
C LEU A 135 -25.69 9.42 -5.99
N MET A 136 -25.76 8.83 -4.81
CA MET A 136 -26.99 8.30 -4.24
C MET A 136 -28.02 9.42 -4.00
N ASP A 137 -27.60 10.55 -3.43
CA ASP A 137 -28.46 11.73 -3.23
C ASP A 137 -28.98 12.27 -4.57
N HIS A 138 -28.14 12.24 -5.61
CA HIS A 138 -28.55 12.64 -6.95
C HIS A 138 -29.60 11.70 -7.55
N LEU A 139 -29.42 10.38 -7.42
CA LEU A 139 -30.40 9.40 -7.90
C LEU A 139 -31.74 9.59 -7.18
N MET A 140 -31.72 9.75 -5.85
CA MET A 140 -32.94 10.03 -5.08
C MET A 140 -33.62 11.35 -5.51
N HIS A 141 -32.84 12.36 -5.91
CA HIS A 141 -33.39 13.60 -6.44
C HIS A 141 -34.02 13.39 -7.82
N GLN A 142 -33.37 12.61 -8.69
CA GLN A 142 -33.94 12.24 -10.00
C GLN A 142 -35.26 11.47 -9.87
N ASP A 143 -35.37 10.56 -8.90
CA ASP A 143 -36.60 9.83 -8.62
C ASP A 143 -37.76 10.78 -8.30
N LYS A 144 -37.53 11.80 -7.46
CA LYS A 144 -38.54 12.83 -7.15
C LYS A 144 -38.95 13.65 -8.37
N ILE A 145 -38.00 13.97 -9.25
CA ILE A 145 -38.31 14.67 -10.51
C ILE A 145 -39.17 13.78 -11.40
N MET A 146 -38.86 12.48 -11.47
CA MET A 146 -39.63 11.52 -12.26
C MET A 146 -41.07 11.40 -11.75
N ASP A 147 -41.27 11.28 -10.43
CA ASP A 147 -42.60 11.26 -9.81
C ASP A 147 -43.40 12.53 -10.14
N TYR A 148 -42.74 13.71 -10.06
CA TYR A 148 -43.37 14.98 -10.42
C TYR A 148 -43.77 15.05 -11.89
N MET A 149 -42.93 14.53 -12.80
CA MET A 149 -43.24 14.49 -14.23
C MET A 149 -44.42 13.56 -14.51
N ILE A 150 -44.49 12.39 -13.85
CA ILE A 150 -45.62 11.46 -13.96
C ILE A 150 -46.92 12.14 -13.52
N GLU A 151 -46.94 12.79 -12.35
CA GLU A 151 -48.12 13.51 -11.86
C GLU A 151 -48.57 14.62 -12.83
N LYS A 152 -47.62 15.31 -13.46
CA LYS A 152 -47.91 16.33 -14.48
C LYS A 152 -48.49 15.75 -15.75
N ILE A 153 -47.98 14.60 -16.21
CA ILE A 153 -48.50 13.89 -17.38
C ILE A 153 -49.95 13.46 -17.12
N ASP A 154 -50.24 12.84 -15.97
CA ASP A 154 -51.60 12.42 -15.60
C ASP A 154 -52.60 13.59 -15.62
N LYS A 155 -52.19 14.74 -15.06
CA LYS A 155 -53.01 15.97 -15.07
C LYS A 155 -53.24 16.52 -16.48
N LEU A 156 -52.25 16.42 -17.37
CA LEU A 156 -52.39 16.84 -18.76
C LEU A 156 -53.31 15.89 -19.54
N GLU A 157 -53.20 14.58 -19.33
CA GLU A 157 -54.09 13.59 -19.94
C GLU A 157 -55.55 13.80 -19.51
N ALA A 158 -55.79 14.05 -18.21
CA ALA A 158 -57.13 14.35 -17.71
C ALA A 158 -57.74 15.58 -18.38
N ARG A 159 -56.98 16.68 -18.48
CA ARG A 159 -57.41 17.91 -19.16
C ARG A 159 -57.67 17.71 -20.65
N LEU A 160 -56.86 16.89 -21.32
CA LEU A 160 -57.01 16.61 -22.74
C LEU A 160 -58.24 15.73 -23.01
N SER A 161 -58.56 14.82 -22.09
CA SER A 161 -59.80 14.02 -22.09
C SER A 161 -61.05 14.89 -21.90
N GLU A 162 -61.01 15.83 -20.94
CA GLU A 162 -62.09 16.82 -20.73
C GLU A 162 -62.28 17.75 -21.95
N ALA A 163 -61.19 18.22 -22.56
CA ALA A 163 -61.27 19.06 -23.76
C ALA A 163 -61.86 18.31 -24.96
N LYS A 164 -61.56 17.01 -25.11
CA LYS A 164 -62.13 16.15 -26.16
C LYS A 164 -63.59 15.80 -25.93
N SER A 165 -64.04 15.69 -24.67
CA SER A 165 -65.45 15.40 -24.35
C SER A 165 -66.36 16.64 -24.42
N GLY A 166 -65.78 17.84 -24.37
CA GLY A 166 -66.50 19.13 -24.50
C GLY A 166 -66.58 19.69 -25.93
N GLN A 167 -66.13 18.96 -26.96
CA GLN A 167 -66.18 19.41 -28.35
C GLN A 167 -67.44 18.83 -29.04
N PRO A 168 -68.38 19.67 -29.53
CA PRO A 168 -69.65 19.23 -30.14
C PRO A 168 -69.47 18.56 -31.50
#